data_AF-A0A820USK5-F1
#
_entry.id   AF-A0A820USK5-F1
#
_cell.length_a   1.000
_cell.length_b   1.000
_cell.length_c   1.000
_cell.angle_alpha   90.00
_cell.angle_beta   90.00
_cell.angle_gamma   90.00
#
_symmetry.space_group_name_H-M   'P 1'
#
loop_
_entity.id
_entity.type
_entity.pdbx_description
1 polymer ?
#
loop_
_entity_poly.entity_id
_entity_poly.type
_entity_poly.pdbx_seq_one_letter_code
_entity_poly.pdbx_strand_id
1 'polypeptide(L)'
;MNVDKELFLWSIITGKQDLALLFWARGKNKICAALIATLLYKIKARKDKDPSYNALADEFQNLAVQILEKFYLTDPGACTKAIIRQIPEFGNATWLHLAVMIEAKQFIAQEAVQHVLSDIWYGYIDHIEDNRLIIFSTIMLWYSGFLHYHQEMVERTEQFPSKSFNSSQKSSFIHHNTSRLQHQMNKTADKARLRLMQDMQDEEEGTVRVVGSRRWKNQSFRYGRHRHNQLATTEIILVVWLFALLCDEIRQIFEIELKSIYGKIIAYFSVFWNKLDLLAIFLFFLGFILRIWPTTQCFCAARIILAVDLSLWYIRTLDMFVAIKHLGPKLVMIGEMVMC
;
A
#
# COMPACT_ATOMS: atom_id res chain seq x y z
N MET A 1 -37.29 5.24 7.69
CA MET A 1 -36.69 5.54 9.00
C MET A 1 -36.77 4.27 9.84
N ASN A 2 -35.64 3.62 10.13
CA ASN A 2 -35.65 2.35 10.88
C ASN A 2 -35.69 2.65 12.39
N VAL A 3 -36.88 2.61 12.98
CA VAL A 3 -37.11 2.88 14.41
C VAL A 3 -36.23 1.99 15.30
N ASP A 4 -36.09 0.71 14.95
CA ASP A 4 -35.28 -0.26 15.70
C ASP A 4 -33.79 0.13 15.73
N LYS A 5 -33.28 0.74 14.65
CA LYS A 5 -31.88 1.23 14.59
C LYS A 5 -31.67 2.42 15.51
N GLU A 6 -32.61 3.36 15.54
CA GLU A 6 -32.50 4.57 16.38
C GLU A 6 -32.56 4.20 17.87
N LEU A 7 -33.47 3.29 18.24
CA LEU A 7 -33.55 2.74 19.60
C LEU A 7 -32.28 1.99 19.99
N PHE A 8 -31.72 1.19 19.06
CA PHE A 8 -30.44 0.52 19.27
C PHE A 8 -29.30 1.52 19.51
N LEU A 9 -29.14 2.54 18.67
CA LEU A 9 -28.10 3.56 18.85
C LEU A 9 -28.28 4.33 20.17
N TRP A 10 -29.52 4.69 20.52
CA TRP A 10 -29.83 5.34 21.79
C TRP A 10 -29.46 4.47 22.99
N SER A 11 -29.75 3.16 22.95
CA SER A 11 -29.41 2.24 24.03
C SER A 11 -27.90 2.12 24.26
N ILE A 12 -27.09 2.13 23.19
CA ILE A 12 -25.63 2.10 23.26
C ILE A 12 -25.10 3.40 23.88
N ILE A 13 -25.56 4.55 23.38
CA ILE A 13 -25.11 5.87 23.86
C ILE A 13 -25.45 6.03 25.34
N THR A 14 -26.64 5.62 25.76
CA THR A 14 -27.09 5.65 27.16
C THR A 14 -26.46 4.58 28.05
N GLY A 15 -25.71 3.63 27.50
CA GLY A 15 -25.02 2.58 28.27
C GLY A 15 -25.93 1.45 28.77
N LYS A 16 -27.13 1.28 28.21
CA LYS A 16 -28.08 0.22 28.59
C LYS A 16 -27.88 -1.01 27.71
N GLN A 17 -26.97 -1.89 28.10
CA GLN A 17 -26.55 -3.03 27.29
C GLN A 17 -27.65 -4.06 27.02
N ASP A 18 -28.44 -4.45 28.03
CA ASP A 18 -29.49 -5.46 27.84
C ASP A 18 -30.53 -5.03 26.81
N LEU A 19 -30.87 -3.74 26.80
CA LEU A 19 -31.75 -3.16 25.78
C LEU A 19 -31.07 -3.13 24.41
N ALA A 20 -29.76 -2.86 24.35
CA ALA A 20 -29.01 -2.88 23.12
C ALA A 20 -29.01 -4.28 22.48
N LEU A 21 -28.82 -5.34 23.29
CA LEU A 21 -28.89 -6.72 22.82
C LEU A 21 -30.28 -7.09 22.29
N LEU A 22 -31.35 -6.63 22.95
CA LEU A 22 -32.72 -6.87 22.53
C LEU A 22 -33.01 -6.20 21.17
N PHE A 23 -32.68 -4.93 21.02
CA PHE A 23 -32.89 -4.21 19.76
C PHE A 23 -32.00 -4.75 18.63
N TRP A 24 -30.78 -5.18 18.96
CA TRP A 24 -29.89 -5.84 18.02
C TRP A 24 -30.46 -7.15 17.49
N ALA A 25 -31.05 -7.98 18.36
CA ALA A 25 -31.63 -9.27 17.96
C ALA A 25 -32.79 -9.10 16.95
N ARG A 26 -33.51 -7.98 17.04
CA ARG A 26 -34.64 -7.61 16.18
C ARG A 26 -34.23 -6.92 14.87
N GLY A 27 -33.05 -6.30 14.82
CA GLY A 27 -32.58 -5.50 13.68
C GLY A 27 -32.26 -6.31 12.41
N LYS A 28 -32.36 -5.65 11.24
CA LYS A 28 -32.20 -6.28 9.90
C LYS A 28 -30.76 -6.43 9.39
N ASN A 29 -29.74 -5.95 10.11
CA ASN A 29 -28.33 -6.07 9.72
C ASN A 29 -27.43 -6.31 10.94
N LYS A 30 -27.50 -7.52 11.50
CA LYS A 30 -26.90 -7.87 12.80
C LYS A 30 -25.38 -7.67 12.85
N ILE A 31 -24.65 -8.09 11.81
CA ILE A 31 -23.18 -7.95 11.75
C ILE A 31 -22.78 -6.46 11.74
N CYS A 32 -23.38 -5.66 10.86
CA CYS A 32 -23.10 -4.22 10.78
C CYS A 32 -23.46 -3.49 12.07
N ALA A 33 -24.63 -3.80 12.65
CA ALA A 33 -25.06 -3.22 13.92
C ALA A 33 -24.10 -3.57 15.07
N ALA A 34 -23.62 -4.82 15.13
CA ALA A 34 -22.64 -5.26 16.13
C ALA A 34 -21.30 -4.52 15.98
N LEU A 35 -20.77 -4.42 14.75
CA LEU A 35 -19.54 -3.66 14.50
C LEU A 35 -19.69 -2.19 14.91
N ILE A 36 -20.81 -1.55 14.56
CA ILE A 36 -21.07 -0.16 14.95
C ILE A 36 -21.19 0.00 16.47
N ALA A 37 -21.79 -0.97 17.16
CA ALA A 37 -21.80 -0.98 18.61
C ALA A 37 -20.38 -1.04 19.18
N THR A 38 -19.53 -1.96 18.69
CA THR A 38 -18.12 -2.03 19.08
C THR A 38 -17.39 -0.72 18.83
N LEU A 39 -17.60 -0.07 17.67
CA LEU A 39 -17.02 1.24 17.37
C LEU A 39 -17.43 2.30 18.42
N LEU A 40 -18.74 2.41 18.68
CA LEU A 40 -19.27 3.40 19.61
C LEU A 40 -18.79 3.15 21.05
N TYR A 41 -18.74 1.89 21.49
CA TYR A 41 -18.20 1.55 22.80
C TYR A 41 -16.71 1.85 22.93
N LYS A 42 -15.88 1.59 21.89
CA LYS A 42 -14.45 1.97 21.91
C LYS A 42 -14.26 3.49 21.97
N ILE A 43 -15.07 4.26 21.25
CA ILE A 43 -15.06 5.73 21.32
C ILE A 43 -15.46 6.20 22.72
N LYS A 44 -16.50 5.60 23.31
CA LYS A 44 -16.96 5.92 24.65
C LYS A 44 -15.92 5.57 25.72
N ALA A 45 -15.30 4.40 25.62
CA ALA A 45 -14.21 3.96 26.49
C ALA A 45 -13.03 4.96 26.45
N ARG A 46 -12.66 5.46 25.26
CA ARG A 46 -11.60 6.48 25.12
C ARG A 46 -11.99 7.82 25.75
N LYS A 47 -13.26 8.21 25.65
CA LYS A 47 -13.75 9.50 26.18
C LYS A 47 -13.91 9.48 27.70
N ASP A 48 -14.55 8.44 28.22
CA ASP A 48 -14.90 8.32 29.64
C ASP A 48 -13.76 7.70 30.47
N LYS A 49 -12.75 7.11 29.81
CA LYS A 49 -11.61 6.36 30.40
C LYS A 49 -12.03 5.17 31.26
N ASP A 50 -13.26 4.71 31.10
CA ASP A 50 -13.79 3.53 31.80
C ASP A 50 -13.48 2.24 31.00
N PRO A 51 -12.74 1.29 31.59
CA PRO A 51 -12.38 0.03 30.90
C PRO A 51 -13.58 -0.92 30.73
N SER A 52 -14.67 -0.73 31.48
CA SER A 52 -15.89 -1.55 31.41
C SER A 52 -16.47 -1.60 29.98
N TYR A 53 -16.44 -0.47 29.27
CA TYR A 53 -16.95 -0.40 27.89
C TYR A 53 -16.14 -1.23 26.88
N ASN A 54 -14.86 -1.51 27.16
CA ASN A 54 -14.07 -2.38 26.27
C ASN A 54 -14.58 -3.82 26.32
N ALA A 55 -14.97 -4.33 27.49
CA ALA A 55 -15.56 -5.66 27.61
C ALA A 55 -16.87 -5.77 26.81
N LEU A 56 -17.70 -4.72 26.81
CA LEU A 56 -18.94 -4.68 26.04
C LEU A 56 -18.67 -4.61 24.53
N ALA A 57 -17.65 -3.85 24.14
CA ALA A 57 -17.21 -3.77 22.75
C ALA A 57 -16.77 -5.14 22.24
N ASP A 58 -16.00 -5.88 23.04
CA ASP A 58 -15.52 -7.22 22.73
C ASP A 58 -16.67 -8.24 22.64
N GLU A 59 -17.69 -8.13 23.49
CA GLU A 59 -18.90 -8.97 23.41
C GLU A 59 -19.63 -8.81 22.07
N PHE A 60 -19.91 -7.57 21.65
CA PHE A 60 -20.52 -7.32 20.34
C PHE A 60 -19.61 -7.76 19.18
N GLN A 61 -18.29 -7.60 19.31
CA GLN A 61 -17.35 -8.05 18.30
C GLN A 61 -17.40 -9.58 18.14
N ASN A 62 -17.42 -10.32 19.25
CA ASN A 62 -17.54 -11.77 19.25
C ASN A 62 -18.86 -12.25 18.64
N LEU A 63 -19.98 -11.56 18.92
CA LEU A 63 -21.27 -11.85 18.28
C LEU A 63 -21.21 -11.65 16.76
N ALA A 64 -20.53 -10.59 16.29
CA ALA A 64 -20.34 -10.35 14.85
C ALA A 64 -19.55 -11.48 14.18
N VAL A 65 -18.47 -11.94 14.81
CA VAL A 65 -17.63 -13.05 14.33
C VAL A 65 -18.44 -14.34 14.24
N GLN A 66 -19.17 -14.71 15.29
CA GLN A 66 -19.97 -15.93 15.31
C GLN A 66 -21.09 -15.95 14.26
N ILE A 67 -21.74 -14.80 14.03
CA ILE A 67 -22.76 -14.71 12.98
C ILE A 67 -22.12 -14.83 11.60
N LEU A 68 -20.97 -14.18 11.40
CA LEU A 68 -20.26 -14.26 10.13
C LEU A 68 -19.82 -15.69 9.83
N GLU A 69 -19.28 -16.40 10.83
CA GLU A 69 -18.90 -17.80 10.72
C GLU A 69 -20.09 -18.68 10.33
N LYS A 70 -21.20 -18.59 11.06
CA LYS A 70 -22.43 -19.35 10.75
C LYS A 70 -22.99 -19.02 9.36
N PHE A 71 -22.92 -17.75 8.96
CA PHE A 71 -23.40 -17.31 7.66
C PHE A 71 -22.53 -17.86 6.52
N TYR A 72 -21.21 -17.84 6.69
CA TYR A 72 -20.27 -18.41 5.73
C TYR A 72 -20.43 -19.92 5.56
N LEU A 73 -20.66 -20.65 6.67
CA LEU A 73 -20.92 -22.09 6.63
C LEU A 73 -22.23 -22.46 5.92
N THR A 74 -23.21 -21.55 5.89
CA THR A 74 -24.51 -21.79 5.25
C THR A 74 -24.46 -21.46 3.76
N ASP A 75 -23.90 -20.30 3.40
CA ASP A 75 -23.77 -19.85 2.02
C ASP A 75 -22.52 -18.96 1.86
N PRO A 76 -21.39 -19.52 1.38
CA PRO A 76 -20.16 -18.77 1.18
C PRO A 76 -20.29 -17.74 0.04
N GLY A 77 -21.08 -18.06 -1.00
CA GLY A 77 -21.25 -17.20 -2.18
C GLY A 77 -22.03 -15.93 -1.86
N ALA A 78 -23.13 -16.04 -1.11
CA ALA A 78 -23.86 -14.86 -0.64
C ALA A 78 -23.06 -14.08 0.42
N CYS A 79 -22.29 -14.78 1.28
CA CYS A 79 -21.48 -14.14 2.31
C CYS A 79 -20.39 -13.25 1.73
N THR A 80 -19.63 -13.74 0.75
CA THR A 80 -18.57 -12.96 0.07
C THR A 80 -19.13 -11.70 -0.58
N LYS A 81 -20.30 -11.81 -1.25
CA LYS A 81 -21.02 -10.66 -1.82
C LYS A 81 -21.48 -9.67 -0.75
N ALA A 82 -21.98 -10.15 0.39
CA ALA A 82 -22.48 -9.30 1.47
C ALA A 82 -21.35 -8.51 2.18
N ILE A 83 -20.15 -9.08 2.30
CA ILE A 83 -18.97 -8.40 2.91
C ILE A 83 -18.58 -7.13 2.14
N ILE A 84 -18.60 -7.19 0.80
CA ILE A 84 -18.19 -6.10 -0.09
C ILE A 84 -19.33 -5.10 -0.32
N ARG A 85 -20.58 -5.52 -0.11
CA ARG A 85 -21.76 -4.69 -0.35
C ARG A 85 -21.81 -3.48 0.59
N GLN A 86 -22.13 -2.33 0.02
CA GLN A 86 -22.42 -1.11 0.78
C GLN A 86 -23.80 -1.18 1.45
N ILE A 87 -23.86 -0.81 2.73
CA ILE A 87 -25.11 -0.83 3.49
C ILE A 87 -25.67 0.60 3.62
N PRO A 88 -26.80 0.91 2.98
CA PRO A 88 -27.35 2.27 2.98
C PRO A 88 -27.85 2.71 4.35
N GLU A 89 -28.23 1.75 5.21
CA GLU A 89 -28.70 2.05 6.55
C GLU A 89 -27.63 2.73 7.41
N PHE A 90 -26.34 2.54 7.12
CA PHE A 90 -25.23 3.05 7.93
C PHE A 90 -24.23 3.84 7.09
N GLY A 91 -24.73 4.72 6.23
CA GLY A 91 -23.88 5.68 5.49
C GLY A 91 -23.11 5.07 4.33
N ASN A 92 -23.63 3.99 3.72
CA ASN A 92 -23.01 3.26 2.61
C ASN A 92 -21.66 2.62 2.93
N ALA A 93 -21.35 2.38 4.21
CA ALA A 93 -20.14 1.67 4.61
C ALA A 93 -20.23 0.17 4.29
N THR A 94 -19.10 -0.45 3.97
CA THR A 94 -18.93 -1.91 3.87
C THR A 94 -18.56 -2.51 5.23
N TRP A 95 -18.78 -3.81 5.43
CA TRP A 95 -18.35 -4.48 6.66
C TRP A 95 -16.84 -4.40 6.85
N LEU A 96 -16.07 -4.51 5.77
CA LEU A 96 -14.62 -4.44 5.80
C LEU A 96 -14.12 -3.06 6.24
N HIS A 97 -14.74 -1.98 5.73
CA HIS A 97 -14.38 -0.62 6.13
C HIS A 97 -14.60 -0.38 7.63
N LEU A 98 -15.75 -0.85 8.16
CA LEU A 98 -16.04 -0.76 9.59
C LEU A 98 -15.07 -1.60 10.43
N ALA A 99 -14.77 -2.84 10.00
CA ALA A 99 -13.85 -3.73 10.72
C ALA A 99 -12.44 -3.14 10.84
N VAL A 100 -11.94 -2.50 9.78
CA VAL A 100 -10.65 -1.79 9.78
C VAL A 100 -10.69 -0.57 10.70
N MET A 101 -11.75 0.24 10.64
CA MET A 101 -11.92 1.40 11.51
C MET A 101 -11.94 1.04 13.00
N ILE A 102 -12.47 -0.13 13.35
CA ILE A 102 -12.57 -0.64 14.71
C ILE A 102 -11.30 -1.37 15.16
N GLU A 103 -10.36 -1.65 14.24
CA GLU A 103 -9.23 -2.54 14.47
C GLU A 103 -9.67 -3.93 14.96
N ALA A 104 -10.75 -4.48 14.39
CA ALA A 104 -11.33 -5.76 14.78
C ALA A 104 -10.50 -6.95 14.23
N LYS A 105 -9.33 -7.19 14.83
CA LYS A 105 -8.36 -8.21 14.38
C LYS A 105 -8.98 -9.60 14.20
N GLN A 106 -9.80 -10.04 15.15
CA GLN A 106 -10.48 -11.34 15.10
C GLN A 106 -11.49 -11.44 13.95
N PHE A 107 -12.24 -10.35 13.69
CA PHE A 107 -13.20 -10.32 12.59
C PHE A 107 -12.51 -10.37 11.22
N ILE A 108 -11.39 -9.65 11.08
CA ILE A 108 -10.59 -9.66 9.85
C ILE A 108 -9.91 -11.02 9.64
N ALA A 109 -9.48 -11.68 10.71
CA ALA A 109 -8.86 -13.00 10.65
C ALA A 109 -9.82 -14.14 10.28
N GLN A 110 -11.13 -13.90 10.28
CA GLN A 110 -12.13 -14.89 9.89
C GLN A 110 -11.91 -15.37 8.44
N GLU A 111 -12.05 -16.67 8.21
CA GLU A 111 -11.85 -17.30 6.90
C GLU A 111 -12.65 -16.64 5.76
N ALA A 112 -13.91 -16.29 6.01
CA ALA A 112 -14.78 -15.61 5.04
C ALA A 112 -14.19 -14.28 4.55
N VAL A 113 -13.58 -13.50 5.45
CA VAL A 113 -12.97 -12.20 5.10
C VAL A 113 -11.65 -12.43 4.39
N GLN A 114 -10.85 -13.41 4.83
CA GLN A 114 -9.60 -13.77 4.18
C GLN A 114 -9.80 -14.28 2.76
N HIS A 115 -10.86 -15.06 2.51
CA HIS A 115 -11.24 -15.51 1.17
C HIS A 115 -11.56 -14.31 0.27
N VAL A 116 -12.41 -13.38 0.74
CA VAL A 116 -12.71 -12.14 -0.01
C VAL A 116 -11.47 -11.31 -0.28
N LEU A 117 -10.56 -11.19 0.69
CA LEU A 117 -9.34 -10.42 0.52
C LEU A 117 -8.38 -11.10 -0.48
N SER A 118 -8.34 -12.43 -0.49
CA SER A 118 -7.60 -13.20 -1.50
C SER A 118 -8.23 -13.04 -2.89
N ASP A 119 -9.55 -13.10 -3.00
CA ASP A 119 -10.27 -12.85 -4.26
C ASP A 119 -9.95 -11.45 -4.80
N ILE A 120 -9.93 -10.43 -3.94
CA ILE A 120 -9.56 -9.06 -4.32
C ILE A 120 -8.08 -8.98 -4.72
N TRP A 121 -7.20 -9.72 -4.04
CA TRP A 121 -5.76 -9.72 -4.31
C TRP A 121 -5.40 -10.34 -5.66
N TYR A 122 -5.92 -11.53 -5.97
CA TYR A 122 -5.70 -12.20 -7.26
C TYR A 122 -6.53 -11.57 -8.38
N GLY A 123 -7.61 -10.87 -8.03
CA GLY A 123 -8.49 -10.17 -8.95
C GLY A 123 -9.25 -11.15 -9.82
N TYR A 124 -8.74 -11.38 -11.03
CA TYR A 124 -9.36 -12.30 -11.99
C TYR A 124 -8.52 -13.55 -12.28
N ILE A 125 -7.32 -13.63 -11.70
CA ILE A 125 -6.46 -14.79 -11.81
C ILE A 125 -6.97 -15.84 -10.82
N ASP A 126 -6.98 -17.11 -11.22
CA ASP A 126 -7.40 -18.18 -10.33
C ASP A 126 -6.39 -18.42 -9.19
N HIS A 127 -6.89 -18.85 -8.03
CA HIS A 127 -6.10 -19.02 -6.80
C HIS A 127 -5.14 -20.22 -6.84
N ILE A 128 -5.29 -21.07 -7.87
CA ILE A 128 -4.64 -22.38 -7.99
C ILE A 128 -3.23 -22.25 -8.57
N GLU A 129 -2.87 -21.09 -9.11
CA GLU A 129 -1.60 -20.91 -9.81
C GLU A 129 -0.42 -20.74 -8.87
N ASP A 130 0.64 -21.51 -9.10
CA ASP A 130 1.92 -21.33 -8.42
C ASP A 130 2.43 -19.89 -8.61
N ASN A 131 2.87 -19.23 -7.53
CA ASN A 131 3.50 -17.91 -7.58
C ASN A 131 4.61 -17.81 -8.65
N ARG A 132 5.27 -18.93 -8.94
CA ARG A 132 6.30 -19.04 -9.99
C ARG A 132 5.71 -18.82 -11.38
N LEU A 133 4.55 -19.38 -11.68
CA LEU A 133 3.88 -19.24 -12.97
C LEU A 133 3.47 -17.78 -13.22
N ILE A 134 2.97 -17.09 -12.19
CA ILE A 134 2.65 -15.66 -12.25
C ILE A 134 3.91 -14.82 -12.52
N ILE A 135 5.04 -15.16 -11.88
CA ILE A 135 6.33 -14.50 -12.14
C ILE A 135 6.82 -14.79 -13.57
N PHE A 136 6.67 -16.02 -14.05
CA PHE A 136 7.07 -16.38 -15.42
C PHE A 136 6.19 -15.71 -16.48
N SER A 137 4.89 -15.57 -16.25
CA SER A 137 3.98 -14.90 -17.19
C SER A 137 4.21 -13.38 -17.26
N THR A 138 4.59 -12.75 -16.14
CA THR A 138 4.95 -11.32 -16.11
C THR A 138 6.28 -11.04 -16.80
N ILE A 139 7.26 -11.95 -16.69
CA ILE A 139 8.57 -11.81 -17.35
C ILE A 139 8.49 -12.22 -18.83
N MET A 140 7.76 -13.29 -19.14
CA MET A 140 7.62 -13.86 -20.47
C MET A 140 6.15 -13.79 -20.89
N LEU A 141 5.78 -12.72 -21.59
CA LEU A 141 4.42 -12.45 -22.07
C LEU A 141 3.79 -13.63 -22.85
N TRP A 142 4.59 -14.52 -23.42
CA TRP A 142 4.12 -15.70 -24.14
C TRP A 142 3.56 -16.81 -23.23
N TYR A 143 3.90 -16.79 -21.93
CA TYR A 143 3.37 -17.72 -20.94
C TYR A 143 1.97 -17.32 -20.42
N SER A 144 1.44 -16.16 -20.85
CA SER A 144 0.10 -15.68 -20.45
C SER A 144 -1.04 -16.61 -20.88
N GLY A 145 -0.86 -17.42 -21.93
CA GLY A 145 -1.85 -18.39 -22.39
C GLY A 145 -2.05 -19.59 -21.45
N PHE A 146 -1.16 -19.80 -20.48
CA PHE A 146 -1.27 -20.85 -19.47
C PHE A 146 -1.98 -20.37 -18.20
N LEU A 147 -2.28 -19.07 -18.07
CA LEU A 147 -3.01 -18.55 -16.93
C LEU A 147 -4.50 -18.85 -17.10
N HIS A 148 -5.10 -19.48 -16.11
CA HIS A 148 -6.54 -19.67 -16.03
C HIS A 148 -7.18 -18.43 -15.42
N TYR A 149 -8.12 -17.84 -16.16
CA TYR A 149 -8.82 -16.62 -15.75
C TYR A 149 -10.24 -16.94 -15.31
N HIS A 150 -10.64 -16.45 -14.15
CA HIS A 150 -11.97 -16.67 -13.62
C HIS A 150 -13.01 -15.77 -14.32
N GLN A 151 -13.98 -16.39 -15.00
CA GLN A 151 -14.92 -15.69 -15.90
C GLN A 151 -16.23 -15.18 -15.21
N GLU A 152 -16.44 -15.41 -13.90
CA GLU A 152 -17.75 -15.25 -13.25
C GLU A 152 -18.02 -13.90 -12.55
N MET A 153 -17.16 -12.88 -12.67
CA MET A 153 -17.45 -11.58 -12.03
C MET A 153 -18.50 -10.73 -12.77
N VAL A 154 -18.90 -11.10 -14.01
CA VAL A 154 -19.77 -10.27 -14.86
C VAL A 154 -21.19 -10.10 -14.30
N GLU A 155 -21.73 -11.08 -13.56
CA GLU A 155 -23.04 -10.91 -12.91
C GLU A 155 -22.99 -10.13 -11.58
N ARG A 156 -21.81 -9.94 -10.96
CA ARG A 156 -21.69 -9.23 -9.66
C ARG A 156 -21.80 -7.71 -9.78
N THR A 157 -21.63 -7.13 -10.97
CA THR A 157 -21.60 -5.67 -11.15
C THR A 157 -22.94 -5.08 -11.62
N GLU A 158 -23.85 -5.87 -12.18
CA GLU A 158 -25.10 -5.36 -12.78
C GLU A 158 -26.20 -5.00 -11.75
N GLN A 159 -26.06 -5.38 -10.48
CA GLN A 159 -27.03 -5.04 -9.43
C GLN A 159 -26.68 -3.81 -8.58
N PHE A 160 -25.62 -3.07 -8.94
CA PHE A 160 -25.45 -1.71 -8.44
C PHE A 160 -26.39 -0.79 -9.24
N PRO A 161 -27.35 -0.07 -8.62
CA PRO A 161 -28.16 0.88 -9.36
C PRO A 161 -27.25 1.99 -9.88
N SER A 162 -26.98 1.93 -11.17
CA SER A 162 -26.38 2.99 -11.96
C SER A 162 -27.22 4.25 -11.81
N LYS A 163 -26.66 5.29 -11.19
CA LYS A 163 -27.04 6.67 -11.51
C LYS A 163 -25.84 7.38 -12.11
N SER A 164 -25.84 7.31 -13.44
CA SER A 164 -25.30 8.25 -14.43
C SER A 164 -23.86 8.72 -14.26
N PHE A 165 -22.97 8.07 -15.00
CA PHE A 165 -21.98 8.83 -15.78
C PHE A 165 -22.00 8.30 -17.20
N ASN A 166 -22.33 9.19 -18.15
CA ASN A 166 -22.72 8.85 -19.51
C ASN A 166 -21.64 8.05 -20.24
N SER A 167 -22.05 6.88 -20.70
CA SER A 167 -21.46 6.18 -21.83
C SER A 167 -21.71 6.98 -23.11
N SER A 168 -20.76 7.84 -23.49
CA SER A 168 -20.56 8.25 -24.88
C SER A 168 -19.19 8.88 -25.05
N GLN A 169 -18.16 8.04 -24.93
CA GLN A 169 -16.98 8.08 -25.81
C GLN A 169 -16.09 6.86 -25.51
N LYS A 170 -16.65 5.67 -25.77
CA LYS A 170 -15.84 4.49 -26.05
C LYS A 170 -15.95 4.27 -27.56
N SER A 171 -14.81 4.17 -28.22
CA SER A 171 -14.62 3.91 -29.66
C SER A 171 -14.77 5.11 -30.63
N SER A 172 -13.71 5.91 -30.69
CA SER A 172 -13.00 6.09 -31.96
C SER A 172 -11.52 6.24 -31.63
N PHE A 173 -10.65 5.69 -32.46
CA PHE A 173 -9.19 5.60 -32.29
C PHE A 173 -8.66 4.46 -31.40
N ILE A 174 -9.09 3.24 -31.70
CA ILE A 174 -8.10 2.15 -31.82
C ILE A 174 -7.71 2.08 -33.30
N HIS A 175 -6.40 1.95 -33.55
CA HIS A 175 -5.70 1.93 -34.84
C HIS A 175 -5.35 3.28 -35.47
N HIS A 176 -4.25 3.89 -35.01
CA HIS A 176 -3.02 3.95 -35.80
C HIS A 176 -1.84 4.42 -34.93
N ASN A 177 -0.69 3.75 -35.09
CA ASN A 177 0.63 4.01 -34.48
C ASN A 177 0.93 3.40 -33.10
N THR A 178 0.40 2.21 -32.82
CA THR A 178 0.98 1.23 -31.89
C THR A 178 1.88 0.24 -32.64
N SER A 179 2.75 0.75 -33.52
CA SER A 179 3.66 -0.05 -34.34
C SER A 179 4.90 0.74 -34.73
N ARG A 180 5.73 1.13 -33.73
CA ARG A 180 7.17 1.43 -33.92
C ARG A 180 8.00 1.63 -32.65
N LEU A 181 7.42 1.59 -31.44
CA LEU A 181 8.20 1.75 -30.19
C LEU A 181 8.20 0.53 -29.26
N GLN A 182 7.61 -0.60 -29.67
CA GLN A 182 7.62 -1.85 -28.89
C GLN A 182 8.80 -2.79 -29.26
N HIS A 183 9.62 -2.45 -30.28
CA HIS A 183 10.70 -3.33 -30.78
C HIS A 183 12.13 -2.78 -30.61
N GLN A 184 12.32 -1.71 -29.84
CA GLN A 184 13.66 -1.19 -29.50
C GLN A 184 14.01 -1.24 -28.01
N MET A 185 13.08 -1.59 -27.12
CA MET A 185 13.29 -1.50 -25.67
C MET A 185 13.53 -2.84 -24.95
N ASN A 186 13.69 -3.95 -25.70
CA ASN A 186 13.87 -5.29 -25.11
C ASN A 186 15.22 -5.96 -25.45
N LYS A 187 16.29 -5.21 -25.70
CA LYS A 187 17.63 -5.80 -25.93
C LYS A 187 18.80 -5.19 -25.14
N THR A 188 18.54 -4.29 -24.21
CA THR A 188 19.60 -3.57 -23.47
C THR A 188 19.51 -3.70 -21.95
N ALA A 189 18.60 -4.51 -21.41
CA ALA A 189 18.38 -4.60 -19.96
C ALA A 189 19.15 -5.73 -19.25
N ASP A 190 19.55 -6.81 -19.93
CA ASP A 190 20.12 -7.99 -19.26
C ASP A 190 21.65 -8.11 -19.28
N LYS A 191 22.36 -7.19 -19.94
CA LYS A 191 23.84 -7.18 -19.97
C LYS A 191 24.50 -6.20 -18.99
N ALA A 192 23.70 -5.33 -18.35
CA ALA A 192 24.19 -4.28 -17.45
C ALA A 192 24.14 -4.68 -15.97
N ARG A 193 23.15 -5.50 -15.57
CA ARG A 193 23.02 -5.98 -14.18
C ARG A 193 24.08 -6.99 -13.77
N LEU A 194 24.60 -7.78 -14.71
CA LEU A 194 25.66 -8.77 -14.41
C LEU A 194 27.07 -8.17 -14.36
N ARG A 195 27.30 -7.00 -14.98
CA ARG A 195 28.61 -6.31 -14.97
C ARG A 195 28.84 -5.51 -13.69
N LEU A 196 27.77 -4.93 -13.13
CA LEU A 196 27.83 -4.17 -11.87
C LEU A 196 28.11 -5.02 -10.62
N MET A 197 27.95 -6.34 -10.69
CA MET A 197 28.34 -7.25 -9.60
C MET A 197 29.79 -7.72 -9.71
N GLN A 198 30.40 -7.66 -10.91
CA GLN A 198 31.76 -8.13 -11.16
C GLN A 198 32.80 -7.01 -10.98
N ASP A 199 32.44 -5.76 -11.31
CA ASP A 199 33.33 -4.59 -11.14
C ASP A 199 33.56 -4.18 -9.66
N MET A 200 32.72 -4.65 -8.72
CA MET A 200 32.87 -4.37 -7.28
C MET A 200 33.87 -5.29 -6.57
N GLN A 201 34.26 -6.43 -7.18
CA GLN A 201 35.24 -7.35 -6.60
C GLN A 201 36.68 -7.06 -7.05
N ASP A 202 36.88 -6.37 -8.18
CA ASP A 202 38.22 -6.13 -8.75
C ASP A 202 38.88 -4.83 -8.22
N GLU A 203 38.15 -3.94 -7.53
CA GLU A 203 38.68 -2.65 -7.06
C GLU A 203 39.37 -2.69 -5.68
N GLU A 204 39.25 -3.81 -4.93
CA GLU A 204 39.99 -3.99 -3.67
C GLU A 204 41.45 -4.43 -3.89
N GLU A 205 41.78 -5.12 -4.98
CA GLU A 205 43.14 -5.64 -5.21
C GLU A 205 44.12 -4.60 -5.82
N GLY A 206 43.59 -3.57 -6.49
CA GLY A 206 44.41 -2.54 -7.15
C GLY A 206 44.92 -1.42 -6.24
N THR A 207 44.32 -1.26 -5.05
CA THR A 207 44.47 -0.05 -4.23
C THR A 207 45.71 -0.08 -3.32
N VAL A 208 46.41 -1.21 -3.20
CA VAL A 208 47.54 -1.38 -2.27
C VAL A 208 48.92 -1.02 -2.88
N ARG A 209 49.08 -0.84 -4.20
CA ARG A 209 50.43 -0.65 -4.81
C ARG A 209 50.82 0.74 -5.31
N VAL A 210 49.93 1.73 -5.34
CA VAL A 210 50.23 3.02 -6.02
C VAL A 210 50.14 4.25 -5.11
N VAL A 211 50.18 4.07 -3.79
CA VAL A 211 50.25 5.16 -2.82
C VAL A 211 51.71 5.58 -2.58
N GLY A 212 52.37 6.16 -3.61
CA GLY A 212 53.81 6.39 -3.54
C GLY A 212 54.39 7.60 -4.26
N SER A 213 53.61 8.53 -4.82
CA SER A 213 54.20 9.70 -5.49
C SER A 213 53.33 10.96 -5.43
N ARG A 214 53.88 12.01 -4.81
CA ARG A 214 53.27 13.35 -4.67
C ARG A 214 52.86 14.01 -6.01
N ARG A 215 53.41 13.56 -7.14
CA ARG A 215 53.08 14.04 -8.50
C ARG A 215 51.72 13.52 -9.00
N TRP A 216 51.30 12.33 -8.58
CA TRP A 216 49.99 11.75 -8.92
C TRP A 216 48.83 12.40 -8.16
N LYS A 217 49.06 12.92 -6.94
CA LYS A 217 48.03 13.64 -6.18
C LYS A 217 47.56 14.91 -6.91
N ASN A 218 48.48 15.69 -7.51
CA ASN A 218 48.11 16.92 -8.21
C ASN A 218 47.51 16.66 -9.61
N GLN A 219 47.91 15.57 -10.28
CA GLN A 219 47.41 15.22 -11.61
C GLN A 219 46.04 14.52 -11.55
N SER A 220 45.81 13.61 -10.59
CA SER A 220 44.47 13.05 -10.32
C SER A 220 43.49 14.09 -9.77
N PHE A 221 43.96 15.12 -9.05
CA PHE A 221 43.08 16.20 -8.57
C PHE A 221 42.60 17.13 -9.70
N ARG A 222 43.41 17.37 -10.75
CA ARG A 222 43.01 18.13 -11.95
C ARG A 222 42.20 17.28 -12.94
N TYR A 223 42.55 16.01 -13.13
CA TYR A 223 41.79 15.10 -14.02
C TYR A 223 40.48 14.59 -13.39
N GLY A 224 40.42 14.42 -12.07
CA GLY A 224 39.18 14.09 -11.35
C GLY A 224 38.16 15.23 -11.34
N ARG A 225 38.63 16.50 -11.34
CA ARG A 225 37.74 17.69 -11.40
C ARG A 225 37.04 17.86 -12.74
N HIS A 226 37.67 17.45 -13.85
CA HIS A 226 37.05 17.51 -15.19
C HIS A 226 36.16 16.31 -15.51
N ARG A 227 36.45 15.12 -14.94
CA ARG A 227 35.66 13.90 -15.20
C ARG A 227 34.40 13.78 -14.33
N HIS A 228 34.35 14.46 -13.17
CA HIS A 228 33.20 14.45 -12.26
C HIS A 228 32.17 15.58 -12.47
N ASN A 229 32.40 16.51 -13.40
CA ASN A 229 31.45 17.57 -13.76
C ASN A 229 30.53 17.21 -14.94
N GLN A 230 30.69 16.03 -15.53
CA GLN A 230 29.72 15.50 -16.48
C GLN A 230 28.72 14.67 -15.68
N LEU A 231 27.45 15.10 -15.68
CA LEU A 231 26.34 14.29 -15.18
C LEU A 231 26.41 12.95 -15.90
N ALA A 232 26.66 11.88 -15.13
CA ALA A 232 26.66 10.55 -15.72
C ALA A 232 25.26 10.27 -16.28
N THR A 233 25.15 9.55 -17.39
CA THR A 233 23.85 9.15 -17.94
C THR A 233 23.00 8.41 -16.90
N THR A 234 23.64 7.71 -15.96
CA THR A 234 23.00 7.07 -14.82
C THR A 234 22.39 8.07 -13.82
N GLU A 235 23.06 9.19 -13.52
CA GLU A 235 22.54 10.23 -12.61
C GLU A 235 21.27 10.87 -13.18
N ILE A 236 21.21 11.09 -14.50
CA ILE A 236 20.01 11.64 -15.17
C ILE A 236 18.83 10.65 -15.07
N ILE A 237 19.08 9.36 -15.30
CA ILE A 237 18.04 8.32 -15.18
C ILE A 237 17.48 8.28 -13.75
N LEU A 238 18.33 8.39 -12.73
CA LEU A 238 17.89 8.42 -11.33
C LEU A 238 17.01 9.64 -11.02
N VAL A 239 17.39 10.82 -11.53
CA VAL A 239 16.57 12.05 -11.35
C VAL A 239 15.20 11.91 -12.00
N VAL A 240 15.14 11.36 -13.22
CA VAL A 240 13.86 11.11 -13.92
C VAL A 240 13.02 10.09 -13.17
N TRP A 241 13.63 9.02 -12.67
CA TRP A 241 12.93 7.99 -11.90
C TRP A 241 12.35 8.54 -10.60
N LEU A 242 13.12 9.34 -9.87
CA LEU A 242 12.66 9.94 -8.62
C LEU A 242 11.61 11.05 -8.86
N PHE A 243 11.69 11.76 -9.99
CA PHE A 243 10.62 12.66 -10.41
C PHE A 243 9.31 11.91 -10.68
N ALA A 244 9.37 10.72 -11.30
CA ALA A 244 8.19 9.87 -11.47
C ALA A 244 7.60 9.44 -10.10
N LEU A 245 8.45 9.07 -9.13
CA LEU A 245 8.00 8.76 -7.77
C LEU A 245 7.35 9.97 -7.09
N LEU A 246 7.90 11.18 -7.25
CA LEU A 246 7.26 12.41 -6.77
C LEU A 246 5.87 12.62 -7.39
N CYS A 247 5.73 12.38 -8.69
CA CYS A 247 4.42 12.47 -9.37
C CYS A 247 3.43 11.43 -8.82
N ASP A 248 3.88 10.22 -8.51
CA ASP A 248 3.04 9.19 -7.90
C ASP A 248 2.58 9.59 -6.49
N GLU A 249 3.45 10.16 -5.67
CA GLU A 249 3.05 10.67 -4.34
C GLU A 249 2.04 11.82 -4.45
N ILE A 250 2.22 12.72 -5.41
CA ILE A 250 1.24 13.77 -5.70
C ILE A 250 -0.10 13.16 -6.12
N ARG A 251 -0.09 12.14 -6.99
CA ARG A 251 -1.29 11.43 -7.44
C ARG A 251 -2.05 10.81 -6.26
N GLN A 252 -1.33 10.17 -5.33
CA GLN A 252 -1.92 9.57 -4.13
C GLN A 252 -2.65 10.61 -3.26
N ILE A 253 -2.09 11.81 -3.06
CA ILE A 253 -2.74 12.88 -2.31
C ILE A 253 -4.08 13.30 -2.95
N PHE A 254 -4.15 13.32 -4.28
CA PHE A 254 -5.38 13.70 -4.99
C PHE A 254 -6.48 12.64 -4.90
N GLU A 255 -6.12 11.36 -4.86
CA GLU A 255 -7.05 10.22 -4.86
C GLU A 255 -7.83 10.06 -3.54
N ILE A 256 -7.35 10.66 -2.44
CA ILE A 256 -8.04 10.61 -1.14
C ILE A 256 -9.44 11.25 -1.25
N GLU A 257 -10.47 10.53 -0.80
CA GLU A 257 -11.91 10.85 -0.96
C GLU A 257 -12.41 12.11 -0.22
N LEU A 258 -11.56 12.81 0.52
CA LEU A 258 -11.94 13.98 1.31
C LEU A 258 -12.26 15.18 0.40
N LYS A 259 -13.36 15.91 0.67
CA LYS A 259 -13.74 17.09 -0.13
C LYS A 259 -12.82 18.30 0.07
N SER A 260 -12.13 18.38 1.20
CA SER A 260 -11.23 19.50 1.55
C SER A 260 -9.76 19.12 1.34
N ILE A 261 -9.03 19.96 0.60
CA ILE A 261 -7.59 19.78 0.34
C ILE A 261 -6.76 19.76 1.63
N TYR A 262 -7.12 20.56 2.63
CA TYR A 262 -6.43 20.59 3.92
C TYR A 262 -6.62 19.27 4.68
N GLY A 263 -7.83 18.71 4.61
CA GLY A 263 -8.12 17.39 5.19
C GLY A 263 -7.30 16.28 4.53
N LYS A 264 -7.16 16.32 3.20
CA LYS A 264 -6.33 15.35 2.45
C LYS A 264 -4.89 15.37 2.89
N ILE A 265 -4.28 16.56 2.97
CA ILE A 265 -2.87 16.72 3.36
C ILE A 265 -2.66 16.24 4.81
N ILE A 266 -3.53 16.62 5.75
CA ILE A 266 -3.41 16.20 7.15
C ILE A 266 -3.56 14.67 7.27
N ALA A 267 -4.50 14.07 6.54
CA ALA A 267 -4.68 12.63 6.51
C ALA A 267 -3.45 11.92 5.93
N TYR A 268 -2.90 12.43 4.82
CA TYR A 268 -1.68 11.89 4.21
C TYR A 268 -0.48 11.95 5.17
N PHE A 269 -0.28 13.09 5.83
CA PHE A 269 0.76 13.28 6.84
C PHE A 269 0.47 12.55 8.16
N SER A 270 -0.66 11.88 8.34
CA SER A 270 -0.88 11.07 9.55
C SER A 270 -0.11 9.74 9.50
N VAL A 271 0.11 9.21 8.30
CA VAL A 271 0.79 7.94 8.06
C VAL A 271 2.31 8.11 8.18
N PHE A 272 2.96 7.25 8.97
CA PHE A 272 4.41 7.33 9.21
C PHE A 272 5.22 7.13 7.92
N TRP A 273 4.88 6.11 7.11
CA TRP A 273 5.57 5.79 5.86
C TRP A 273 5.54 6.94 4.85
N ASN A 274 4.40 7.62 4.70
CA ASN A 274 4.26 8.77 3.82
C ASN A 274 5.16 9.95 4.22
N LYS A 275 5.45 10.12 5.52
CA LYS A 275 6.42 11.11 6.00
C LYS A 275 7.84 10.72 5.62
N LEU A 276 8.17 9.43 5.75
CA LEU A 276 9.49 8.89 5.42
C LEU A 276 9.79 9.05 3.93
N ASP A 277 8.81 8.75 3.07
CA ASP A 277 8.93 8.88 1.62
C ASP A 277 9.11 10.35 1.19
N LEU A 278 8.37 11.29 1.82
CA LEU A 278 8.57 12.72 1.58
C LEU A 278 9.96 13.21 2.05
N LEU A 279 10.43 12.72 3.20
CA LEU A 279 11.76 13.05 3.73
C LEU A 279 12.87 12.55 2.79
N ALA A 280 12.75 11.33 2.27
CA ALA A 280 13.69 10.76 1.31
C ALA A 280 13.73 11.61 0.03
N ILE A 281 12.57 11.89 -0.59
CA ILE A 281 12.49 12.74 -1.79
C ILE A 281 13.12 14.12 -1.53
N PHE A 282 12.86 14.73 -0.37
CA PHE A 282 13.45 16.02 0.00
C PHE A 282 14.99 15.95 0.13
N LEU A 283 15.52 14.93 0.82
CA LEU A 283 16.96 14.72 0.99
C LEU A 283 17.65 14.44 -0.35
N PHE A 284 17.00 13.75 -1.27
CA PHE A 284 17.51 13.55 -2.62
C PHE A 284 17.68 14.88 -3.37
N PHE A 285 16.66 15.74 -3.40
CA PHE A 285 16.77 17.04 -4.06
C PHE A 285 17.82 17.93 -3.38
N LEU A 286 17.91 17.91 -2.05
CA LEU A 286 18.95 18.61 -1.31
C LEU A 286 20.35 18.11 -1.71
N GLY A 287 20.57 16.80 -1.70
CA GLY A 287 21.82 16.17 -2.11
C GLY A 287 22.17 16.50 -3.58
N PHE A 288 21.18 16.53 -4.46
CA PHE A 288 21.34 16.88 -5.87
C PHE A 288 21.67 18.37 -6.08
N ILE A 289 21.05 19.29 -5.32
CA ILE A 289 21.39 20.72 -5.36
C ILE A 289 22.83 20.93 -4.86
N LEU A 290 23.23 20.29 -3.76
CA LEU A 290 24.59 20.35 -3.24
C LEU A 290 25.62 19.73 -4.20
N ARG A 291 25.19 18.75 -5.01
CA ARG A 291 26.01 18.12 -6.06
C ARG A 291 26.29 19.08 -7.23
N ILE A 292 25.36 19.96 -7.58
CA ILE A 292 25.52 20.95 -8.66
C ILE A 292 26.47 22.08 -8.23
N TRP A 293 26.62 22.33 -6.93
CA TRP A 293 27.49 23.38 -6.42
C TRP A 293 28.98 23.03 -6.56
N PRO A 294 29.81 23.88 -7.20
CA PRO A 294 31.19 23.57 -7.57
C PRO A 294 32.21 23.58 -6.41
N THR A 295 31.74 23.69 -5.16
CA THR A 295 32.60 23.78 -3.97
C THR A 295 33.01 22.39 -3.47
N THR A 296 34.30 22.20 -3.16
CA THR A 296 34.85 20.89 -2.74
C THR A 296 34.22 20.33 -1.46
N GLN A 297 33.86 21.20 -0.51
CA GLN A 297 33.18 20.80 0.73
C GLN A 297 31.73 20.36 0.47
N CYS A 298 31.03 21.03 -0.45
CA CYS A 298 29.66 20.70 -0.85
C CYS A 298 29.57 19.32 -1.52
N PHE A 299 30.61 18.92 -2.27
CA PHE A 299 30.68 17.60 -2.89
C PHE A 299 30.78 16.47 -1.85
N CYS A 300 31.59 16.65 -0.80
CA CYS A 300 31.68 15.68 0.29
C CYS A 300 30.36 15.58 1.05
N ALA A 301 29.72 16.72 1.33
CA ALA A 301 28.41 16.77 1.97
C ALA A 301 27.32 16.09 1.11
N ALA A 302 27.31 16.33 -0.20
CA ALA A 302 26.35 15.70 -1.12
C ALA A 302 26.45 14.18 -1.12
N ARG A 303 27.66 13.60 -1.06
CA ARG A 303 27.85 12.15 -0.96
C ARG A 303 27.29 11.57 0.32
N ILE A 304 27.49 12.25 1.45
CA ILE A 304 26.98 11.80 2.75
C ILE A 304 25.45 11.85 2.74
N ILE A 305 24.86 12.94 2.23
CA ILE A 305 23.41 13.11 2.15
C ILE A 305 22.78 12.04 1.24
N LEU A 306 23.36 11.78 0.07
CA LEU A 306 22.86 10.75 -0.84
C LEU A 306 23.05 9.32 -0.29
N ALA A 307 24.09 9.08 0.51
CA ALA A 307 24.27 7.79 1.19
C ALA A 307 23.19 7.57 2.27
N VAL A 308 22.83 8.62 3.01
CA VAL A 308 21.72 8.59 3.97
C VAL A 308 20.39 8.42 3.24
N ASP A 309 20.18 9.13 2.14
CA ASP A 309 18.97 8.97 1.30
C ASP A 309 18.79 7.52 0.83
N LEU A 310 19.86 6.88 0.33
CA LEU A 310 19.85 5.47 -0.05
C LEU A 310 19.42 4.56 1.11
N SER A 311 19.86 4.85 2.34
CA SER A 311 19.45 4.08 3.52
C SER A 311 17.95 4.20 3.80
N LEU A 312 17.34 5.36 3.56
CA LEU A 312 15.89 5.56 3.70
C LEU A 312 15.11 4.75 2.64
N TRP A 313 15.59 4.72 1.40
CA TRP A 313 15.00 3.88 0.34
C TRP A 313 15.08 2.38 0.65
N TYR A 314 16.14 1.93 1.32
CA TYR A 314 16.21 0.55 1.81
C TYR A 314 15.17 0.26 2.89
N ILE A 315 14.99 1.16 3.87
CA ILE A 315 13.93 1.02 4.88
C ILE A 315 12.56 0.94 4.21
N ARG A 316 12.30 1.77 3.19
CA ARG A 316 11.06 1.72 2.41
C ARG A 316 10.88 0.39 1.67
N THR A 317 11.96 -0.18 1.13
CA THR A 317 11.91 -1.49 0.47
C THR A 317 11.56 -2.61 1.46
N LEU A 318 11.94 -2.49 2.73
CA LEU A 318 11.57 -3.47 3.76
C LEU A 318 10.05 -3.55 4.00
N ASP A 319 9.33 -2.43 3.85
CA ASP A 319 7.86 -2.40 3.98
C ASP A 319 7.18 -3.30 2.93
N MET A 320 7.71 -3.38 1.71
CA MET A 320 7.17 -4.29 0.68
C MET A 320 7.30 -5.77 1.08
N PHE A 321 8.31 -6.13 1.88
CA PHE A 321 8.47 -7.49 2.37
C PHE A 321 7.45 -7.85 3.47
N VAL A 322 6.73 -6.87 4.04
CA VAL A 322 5.67 -7.14 5.04
C VAL A 322 4.51 -7.92 4.45
N ALA A 323 4.22 -7.75 3.15
CA ALA A 323 3.15 -8.46 2.45
C ALA A 323 3.40 -9.98 2.34
N ILE A 324 4.65 -10.43 2.54
CA ILE A 324 5.01 -11.84 2.43
C ILE A 324 4.62 -12.59 3.71
N LYS A 325 3.72 -13.58 3.59
CA LYS A 325 3.14 -14.35 4.71
C LYS A 325 4.15 -14.82 5.78
N HIS A 326 5.36 -15.21 5.38
CA HIS A 326 6.39 -15.75 6.29
C HIS A 326 7.38 -14.72 6.84
N LEU A 327 7.53 -13.56 6.18
CA LEU A 327 8.45 -12.49 6.57
C LEU A 327 7.72 -11.35 7.30
N GLY A 328 6.45 -11.10 6.99
CA GLY A 328 5.65 -10.03 7.55
C GLY A 328 5.63 -10.01 9.08
N PRO A 329 5.22 -11.09 9.77
CA PRO A 329 5.17 -11.10 11.23
C PRO A 329 6.54 -10.84 11.88
N LYS A 330 7.63 -11.28 11.25
CA LYS A 330 9.00 -11.07 11.75
C LYS A 330 9.42 -9.60 11.62
N LEU A 331 9.13 -8.99 10.47
CA LEU A 331 9.42 -7.57 10.23
C LEU A 331 8.61 -6.66 11.14
N VAL A 332 7.34 -6.97 11.37
CA VAL A 332 6.50 -6.24 12.33
C VAL A 332 7.05 -6.36 13.75
N MET A 333 7.48 -7.56 14.17
CA MET A 333 8.11 -7.76 15.48
C MET A 333 9.38 -6.94 15.65
N ILE A 334 10.25 -6.90 14.65
CA ILE A 334 11.46 -6.07 14.66
C ILE A 334 11.10 -4.57 14.69
N GLY A 335 10.10 -4.16 13.92
CA GLY A 335 9.62 -2.77 13.90
C GLY A 335 9.10 -2.32 15.27
N GLU A 336 8.28 -3.13 15.92
CA GLU A 336 7.79 -2.87 17.28
C GLU A 336 8.94 -2.79 18.30
N MET A 337 9.98 -3.63 18.16
CA MET A 337 11.17 -3.59 19.02
C MET A 337 12.04 -2.34 18.82
N VAL A 338 12.02 -1.73 17.63
CA VAL A 338 12.81 -0.51 17.33
C VAL A 338 12.03 0.76 17.67
N MET A 339 10.70 0.70 17.66
CA MET A 339 9.81 1.84 17.91
C MET A 339 9.36 1.98 19.37
N CYS A 340 9.52 0.91 20.18
CA CYS A 340 9.42 0.93 21.64
C CYS A 340 10.74 1.39 22.26
#